data_AF-A0A357Z3A7-F1
#
_entry.id   AF-A0A357Z3A7-F1
#
_cell.length_a   1.000
_cell.length_b   1.000
_cell.length_c   1.000
_cell.angle_alpha   90.00
_cell.angle_beta   90.00
_cell.angle_gamma   90.00
#
_symmetry.space_group_name_H-M   'P 1'
#
loop_
_entity.id
_entity.type
_entity.pdbx_description
1 polymer ?
#
loop_
_entity_poly.entity_id
_entity_poly.type
_entity_poly.pdbx_seq_one_letter_code
_entity_poly.pdbx_strand_id
1 'polypeptide(L)'
;MITVAGKRPDSGTLAGFADGSLKRNILSVLETSTHRYAFDTAAQLEFELALRQATVEAAHSLYGSGLRFAVFRDAAANPAYWNVTRDGGFSLKRGAPPARAILDIFENGSAYATECATAMMIVLYGALVKVYGEARFNRLFPQIELMNWHRLDPRLQSFGSLERKDDYFPGDRRYIANPDVDPLTPHWQGENVIELGGGLFYGHGIGIRDAGSIIRSLNRNRVDGATRSAYLMDAAGRPDYRRLAALAAP
;
A
#
# COMPACT_ATOMS: atom_id res chain seq x y z
N MET A 1 -1.87 23.54 0.16
CA MET A 1 -1.26 24.50 -0.78
C MET A 1 -0.12 23.83 -1.51
N ILE A 2 -0.23 23.63 -2.82
CA ILE A 2 0.80 22.96 -3.64
C ILE A 2 1.71 23.97 -4.35
N THR A 3 3.00 23.62 -4.46
CA THR A 3 4.00 24.31 -5.27
C THR A 3 4.82 23.32 -6.09
N VAL A 4 5.11 23.67 -7.35
CA VAL A 4 5.94 22.92 -8.29
C VAL A 4 7.03 23.86 -8.80
N ALA A 5 8.30 23.46 -8.67
CA ALA A 5 9.45 24.32 -8.98
C ALA A 5 9.36 25.70 -8.30
N GLY A 6 8.88 25.73 -7.05
CA GLY A 6 8.70 26.94 -6.24
C GLY A 6 7.51 27.84 -6.63
N LYS A 7 6.73 27.48 -7.66
CA LYS A 7 5.57 28.25 -8.13
C LYS A 7 4.27 27.52 -7.85
N ARG A 8 3.17 28.25 -7.71
CA ARG A 8 1.84 27.63 -7.75
C ARG A 8 1.66 27.00 -9.14
N PRO A 9 1.24 25.73 -9.26
CA PRO A 9 0.99 25.13 -10.56
C PRO A 9 -0.05 25.95 -11.32
N ASP A 10 0.16 26.13 -12.63
CA ASP A 10 -0.83 26.76 -13.48
C ASP A 10 -2.01 25.82 -13.75
N SER A 11 -3.10 26.38 -14.29
CA SER A 11 -4.30 25.61 -14.62
C SER A 11 -4.02 24.51 -15.64
N GLY A 12 -3.04 24.68 -16.54
CA GLY A 12 -2.66 23.67 -17.54
C GLY A 12 -2.00 22.42 -16.94
N THR A 13 -1.14 22.60 -15.93
CA THR A 13 -0.52 21.51 -15.16
C THR A 13 -1.56 20.69 -14.41
N LEU A 14 -2.70 21.30 -14.06
CA LEU A 14 -3.77 20.71 -13.25
C LEU A 14 -4.93 20.17 -14.10
N ALA A 15 -5.11 20.68 -15.32
CA ALA A 15 -6.18 20.32 -16.25
C ALA A 15 -5.91 19.03 -17.07
N GLY A 16 -4.69 18.48 -16.99
CA GLY A 16 -4.32 17.24 -17.70
C GLY A 16 -5.02 15.97 -17.18
N PHE A 17 -5.79 16.04 -16.10
CA PHE A 17 -6.48 14.90 -15.50
C PHE A 17 -7.99 15.03 -15.66
N ALA A 18 -8.64 13.94 -16.07
CA ALA A 18 -10.09 13.90 -16.20
C ALA A 18 -10.79 14.28 -14.89
N ASP A 19 -11.89 15.01 -14.99
CA ASP A 19 -12.71 15.38 -13.84
C ASP A 19 -13.22 14.14 -13.10
N GLY A 20 -13.20 14.20 -11.77
CA GLY A 20 -13.55 13.08 -10.90
C GLY A 20 -12.50 11.96 -10.82
N SER A 21 -11.42 12.02 -11.60
CA SER A 21 -10.32 11.06 -11.47
C SER A 21 -9.62 11.14 -10.12
N LEU A 22 -9.03 10.03 -9.69
CA LEU A 22 -8.26 9.95 -8.43
C LEU A 22 -7.18 11.03 -8.36
N LYS A 23 -6.42 11.23 -9.45
CA LYS A 23 -5.36 12.26 -9.52
C LYS A 23 -5.94 13.67 -9.36
N ARG A 24 -7.06 13.97 -10.02
CA ARG A 24 -7.73 15.28 -9.91
C ARG A 24 -8.22 15.53 -8.48
N ASN A 25 -8.82 14.52 -7.84
CA ASN A 25 -9.29 14.63 -6.46
C ASN A 25 -8.13 14.88 -5.48
N ILE A 26 -7.00 14.19 -5.66
CA ILE A 26 -5.79 14.43 -4.85
C ILE A 26 -5.28 15.86 -5.05
N LEU A 27 -5.19 16.32 -6.29
CA LEU A 27 -4.75 17.69 -6.60
C LEU A 27 -5.65 18.75 -5.94
N SER A 28 -6.97 18.57 -5.97
CA SER A 28 -7.91 19.48 -5.29
C SER A 28 -7.64 19.57 -3.79
N VAL A 29 -7.33 18.44 -3.13
CA VAL A 29 -6.94 18.43 -1.71
C VAL A 29 -5.59 19.13 -1.52
N LEU A 30 -4.58 18.84 -2.35
CA LEU A 30 -3.27 19.50 -2.27
C LEU A 30 -3.35 21.02 -2.47
N GLU A 31 -4.25 21.50 -3.34
CA GLU A 31 -4.51 22.92 -3.58
C GLU A 31 -5.11 23.62 -2.36
N THR A 32 -6.13 23.00 -1.75
CA THR A 32 -6.94 23.57 -0.67
C THR A 32 -6.40 23.30 0.73
N SER A 33 -5.47 22.37 0.88
CA SER A 33 -4.86 22.02 2.16
C SER A 33 -4.16 23.22 2.82
N THR A 34 -4.17 23.24 4.15
CA THR A 34 -3.40 24.19 4.97
C THR A 34 -1.91 23.84 5.02
N HIS A 35 -1.54 22.59 4.73
CA HIS A 35 -0.15 22.14 4.60
C HIS A 35 0.44 22.57 3.26
N ARG A 36 1.74 22.88 3.24
CA ARG A 36 2.48 23.21 2.02
C ARG A 36 3.13 21.97 1.42
N TYR A 37 2.62 21.51 0.29
CA TYR A 37 3.25 20.45 -0.51
C TYR A 37 4.17 21.06 -1.57
N ALA A 38 5.44 20.65 -1.57
CA ALA A 38 6.45 21.18 -2.48
C ALA A 38 7.09 20.07 -3.32
N PHE A 39 7.00 20.23 -4.63
CA PHE A 39 7.60 19.37 -5.64
C PHE A 39 8.67 20.16 -6.38
N ASP A 40 9.84 19.56 -6.56
CA ASP A 40 10.97 20.20 -7.24
C ASP A 40 10.69 20.31 -8.74
N THR A 41 9.98 19.33 -9.32
CA THR A 41 9.63 19.27 -10.74
C THR A 41 8.20 18.77 -10.96
N ALA A 42 7.62 19.07 -12.12
CA ALA A 42 6.33 18.52 -12.53
C ALA A 42 6.37 16.99 -12.65
N ALA A 43 7.51 16.43 -13.08
CA ALA A 43 7.71 14.98 -13.15
C ALA A 43 7.64 14.30 -11.78
N GLN A 44 8.11 14.96 -10.72
CA GLN A 44 7.99 14.44 -9.35
C GLN A 44 6.52 14.37 -8.91
N LEU A 45 5.74 15.43 -9.18
CA LEU A 45 4.30 15.44 -8.89
C LEU A 45 3.59 14.34 -9.68
N GLU A 46 3.85 14.24 -10.98
CA GLU A 46 3.24 13.22 -11.84
C GLU A 46 3.59 11.81 -11.37
N PHE A 47 4.84 11.57 -10.94
CA PHE A 47 5.27 10.29 -10.40
C PHE A 47 4.49 9.93 -9.13
N GLU A 48 4.35 10.85 -8.17
CA GLU A 48 3.56 10.59 -6.95
C GLU A 48 2.10 10.28 -7.28
N LEU A 49 1.47 11.08 -8.15
CA LEU A 49 0.08 10.86 -8.55
C LEU A 49 -0.09 9.52 -9.28
N ALA A 50 0.85 9.15 -10.16
CA ALA A 50 0.84 7.88 -10.87
C ALA A 50 1.04 6.69 -9.92
N LEU A 51 1.95 6.79 -8.95
CA LEU A 51 2.18 5.73 -7.98
C LEU A 51 0.99 5.56 -7.04
N ARG A 52 0.37 6.64 -6.57
CA ARG A 52 -0.87 6.56 -5.76
C ARG A 52 -2.00 5.88 -6.52
N GLN A 53 -2.21 6.26 -7.77
CA GLN A 53 -3.21 5.61 -8.63
C GLN A 53 -2.89 4.12 -8.82
N ALA A 54 -1.64 3.78 -9.14
CA ALA A 54 -1.22 2.39 -9.34
C ALA A 54 -1.35 1.55 -8.05
N THR A 55 -1.14 2.15 -6.87
CA THR A 55 -1.36 1.49 -5.57
C THR A 55 -2.83 1.15 -5.35
N VAL A 56 -3.75 2.08 -5.66
CA VAL A 56 -5.19 1.81 -5.56
C VAL A 56 -5.63 0.73 -6.55
N GLU A 57 -5.17 0.81 -7.79
CA GLU A 57 -5.46 -0.21 -8.81
C GLU A 57 -4.90 -1.58 -8.42
N ALA A 58 -3.66 -1.64 -7.90
CA ALA A 58 -3.06 -2.87 -7.41
C ALA A 58 -3.83 -3.44 -6.21
N ALA A 59 -4.35 -2.62 -5.30
CA ALA A 59 -5.20 -3.10 -4.20
C ALA A 59 -6.48 -3.77 -4.73
N HIS A 60 -7.14 -3.18 -5.73
CA HIS A 60 -8.29 -3.79 -6.40
C HIS A 60 -7.92 -5.10 -7.12
N SER A 61 -6.81 -5.12 -7.85
CA SER A 61 -6.33 -6.32 -8.54
C SER A 61 -5.99 -7.44 -7.55
N LEU A 62 -5.33 -7.12 -6.44
CA LEU A 62 -4.98 -8.11 -5.43
C LEU A 62 -6.23 -8.67 -4.74
N TYR A 63 -7.24 -7.83 -4.46
CA TYR A 63 -8.54 -8.29 -3.97
C TYR A 63 -9.20 -9.30 -4.93
N GLY A 64 -9.11 -9.08 -6.24
CA GLY A 64 -9.66 -9.97 -7.26
C GLY A 64 -8.80 -11.20 -7.60
N SER A 65 -7.55 -11.28 -7.11
CA SER A 65 -6.58 -12.32 -7.51
C SER A 65 -6.85 -13.72 -6.94
N GLY A 66 -7.66 -13.81 -5.88
CA GLY A 66 -7.82 -15.05 -5.11
C GLY A 66 -6.70 -15.34 -4.09
N LEU A 67 -5.77 -14.40 -3.87
CA LEU A 67 -4.81 -14.45 -2.76
C LEU A 67 -5.57 -14.64 -1.43
N ARG A 68 -5.23 -15.71 -0.70
CA ARG A 68 -5.88 -16.04 0.57
C ARG A 68 -5.19 -15.37 1.75
N PHE A 69 -5.97 -15.01 2.77
CA PHE A 69 -5.39 -14.69 4.07
C PHE A 69 -4.84 -15.97 4.73
N ALA A 70 -3.65 -15.88 5.31
CA ALA A 70 -3.08 -16.91 6.19
C ALA A 70 -2.23 -16.28 7.29
N VAL A 71 -2.19 -16.92 8.46
CA VAL A 71 -1.17 -16.63 9.47
C VAL A 71 0.18 -17.16 9.01
N PHE A 72 1.28 -16.68 9.61
CA PHE A 72 2.66 -17.00 9.19
C PHE A 72 2.96 -18.50 8.98
N ARG A 73 2.52 -19.36 9.91
CA ARG A 73 2.75 -20.82 9.82
C ARG A 73 2.04 -21.49 8.64
N ASP A 74 0.99 -20.87 8.13
CA ASP A 74 0.11 -21.39 7.07
C ASP A 74 0.37 -20.65 5.74
N ALA A 75 1.42 -19.83 5.68
CA ALA A 75 1.79 -19.07 4.50
C ALA A 75 2.16 -20.00 3.32
N ALA A 76 1.73 -19.62 2.12
CA ALA A 76 1.95 -20.39 0.91
C ALA A 76 2.31 -19.44 -0.24
N ALA A 77 3.18 -19.89 -1.15
CA ALA A 77 3.54 -19.14 -2.35
C ALA A 77 3.86 -20.08 -3.50
N ASN A 78 3.72 -19.59 -4.74
CA ASN A 78 4.10 -20.35 -5.92
C ASN A 78 5.61 -20.70 -5.88
N PRO A 79 5.97 -22.00 -5.82
CA PRO A 79 7.36 -22.42 -5.73
C PRO A 79 8.13 -22.16 -7.02
N ALA A 80 7.51 -21.76 -8.13
CA ALA A 80 8.25 -21.31 -9.31
C ALA A 80 9.10 -20.05 -9.00
N TYR A 81 8.60 -19.16 -8.14
CA TYR A 81 9.18 -17.85 -7.89
C TYR A 81 9.71 -17.66 -6.47
N TRP A 82 9.10 -18.29 -5.48
CA TRP A 82 9.34 -17.97 -4.07
C TRP A 82 9.78 -19.19 -3.25
N ASN A 83 10.64 -18.94 -2.27
CA ASN A 83 10.85 -19.84 -1.14
C ASN A 83 10.03 -19.31 0.05
N VAL A 84 9.17 -20.14 0.63
CA VAL A 84 8.50 -19.80 1.90
C VAL A 84 9.50 -20.00 3.04
N THR A 85 9.79 -18.93 3.79
CA THR A 85 10.74 -18.94 4.90
C THR A 85 10.09 -19.51 6.16
N ARG A 86 10.90 -19.92 7.15
CA ARG A 86 10.40 -20.52 8.40
C ARG A 86 9.48 -19.59 9.21
N ASP A 87 9.69 -18.29 9.08
CA ASP A 87 8.89 -17.24 9.70
C ASP A 87 7.63 -16.89 8.88
N GLY A 88 7.37 -17.57 7.75
CA GLY A 88 6.15 -17.42 6.94
C GLY A 88 6.22 -16.39 5.82
N GLY A 89 7.43 -15.98 5.42
CA GLY A 89 7.64 -14.92 4.43
C GLY A 89 8.06 -15.49 3.09
N PHE A 90 8.10 -14.67 2.06
CA PHE A 90 8.49 -15.09 0.72
C PHE A 90 9.84 -14.50 0.35
N SER A 91 10.82 -15.36 0.09
CA SER A 91 12.13 -14.98 -0.42
C SER A 91 12.20 -15.31 -1.91
N LEU A 92 12.45 -14.31 -2.74
CA LEU A 92 12.56 -14.48 -4.19
C LEU A 92 13.67 -15.47 -4.53
N LYS A 93 13.36 -16.45 -5.39
CA LYS A 93 14.33 -17.44 -5.85
C LYS A 93 15.42 -16.78 -6.69
N ARG A 94 16.65 -17.25 -6.52
CA ARG A 94 17.80 -16.80 -7.33
C ARG A 94 17.50 -17.04 -8.81
N GLY A 95 17.63 -15.98 -9.62
CA GLY A 95 17.40 -16.02 -11.06
C GLY A 95 15.95 -15.83 -11.50
N ALA A 96 14.98 -15.82 -10.57
CA ALA A 96 13.60 -15.48 -10.90
C ALA A 96 13.49 -13.97 -11.24
N PRO A 97 12.78 -13.56 -12.31
CA PRO A 97 12.61 -12.14 -12.63
C PRO A 97 11.71 -11.45 -11.59
N PRO A 98 12.18 -10.43 -10.86
CA PRO A 98 11.44 -9.84 -9.73
C PRO A 98 10.03 -9.34 -10.08
N ALA A 99 9.89 -8.60 -11.19
CA ALA A 99 8.61 -8.08 -11.63
C ALA A 99 7.64 -9.22 -11.97
N ARG A 100 8.11 -10.30 -12.61
CA ARG A 100 7.26 -11.45 -12.93
C ARG A 100 6.86 -12.23 -11.70
N ALA A 101 7.76 -12.39 -10.73
CA ALA A 101 7.43 -13.01 -9.45
C ALA A 101 6.36 -12.22 -8.67
N ILE A 102 6.38 -10.89 -8.73
CA ILE A 102 5.35 -10.03 -8.13
C ILE A 102 4.03 -10.11 -8.91
N LEU A 103 4.07 -9.97 -10.24
CA LEU A 103 2.88 -10.03 -11.10
C LEU A 103 2.18 -11.40 -11.02
N ASP A 104 2.93 -12.49 -10.86
CA ASP A 104 2.38 -13.83 -10.66
C ASP A 104 1.46 -13.92 -9.43
N ILE A 105 1.68 -13.10 -8.39
CA ILE A 105 0.79 -13.05 -7.22
C ILE A 105 -0.59 -12.50 -7.60
N PHE A 106 -0.65 -11.54 -8.53
CA PHE A 106 -1.91 -10.96 -9.00
C PHE A 106 -2.61 -11.87 -10.01
N GLU A 107 -1.84 -12.59 -10.84
CA GLU A 107 -2.34 -13.47 -11.90
C GLU A 107 -2.76 -14.85 -11.37
N ASN A 108 -2.00 -15.40 -10.42
CA ASN A 108 -2.14 -16.75 -9.86
C ASN A 108 -2.38 -16.73 -8.35
N GLY A 109 -3.11 -15.73 -7.83
CA GLY A 109 -3.25 -15.46 -6.39
C GLY A 109 -3.72 -16.66 -5.57
N SER A 110 -4.51 -17.59 -6.14
CA SER A 110 -4.95 -18.81 -5.45
C SER A 110 -3.81 -19.77 -5.04
N ALA A 111 -2.62 -19.63 -5.65
CA ALA A 111 -1.40 -20.34 -5.27
C ALA A 111 -0.68 -19.70 -4.07
N TYR A 112 -1.19 -18.58 -3.57
CA TYR A 112 -0.58 -17.78 -2.51
C TYR A 112 -1.51 -17.64 -1.30
N ALA A 113 -0.91 -17.55 -0.12
CA ALA A 113 -1.59 -17.19 1.11
C ALA A 113 -0.63 -16.46 2.07
N THR A 114 -1.01 -15.29 2.59
CA THR A 114 -0.15 -14.47 3.46
C THR A 114 -0.97 -13.60 4.42
N GLU A 115 -0.31 -12.96 5.38
CA GLU A 115 -0.93 -12.02 6.31
C GLU A 115 -1.06 -10.59 5.73
N CYS A 116 -1.77 -9.71 6.45
CA CYS A 116 -2.22 -8.43 5.92
C CYS A 116 -1.10 -7.42 5.62
N ALA A 117 -0.04 -7.36 6.41
CA ALA A 117 1.08 -6.45 6.20
C ALA A 117 1.92 -6.83 4.97
N THR A 118 2.22 -8.11 4.78
CA THR A 118 2.89 -8.61 3.57
C THR A 118 2.04 -8.32 2.33
N ALA A 119 0.72 -8.45 2.41
CA ALA A 119 -0.18 -8.06 1.31
C ALA A 119 -0.05 -6.57 0.94
N MET A 120 0.14 -5.66 1.91
CA MET A 120 0.38 -4.24 1.60
C MET A 120 1.68 -4.04 0.82
N MET A 121 2.74 -4.79 1.14
CA MET A 121 4.00 -4.74 0.38
C MET A 121 3.82 -5.27 -1.04
N ILE A 122 3.04 -6.34 -1.22
CA ILE A 122 2.69 -6.87 -2.56
C ILE A 122 1.97 -5.80 -3.38
N VAL A 123 1.00 -5.08 -2.80
CA VAL A 123 0.32 -3.95 -3.46
C VAL A 123 1.32 -2.89 -3.90
N LEU A 124 2.21 -2.44 -3.00
CA LEU A 124 3.20 -1.40 -3.34
C LEU A 124 4.17 -1.87 -4.43
N TYR A 125 4.68 -3.11 -4.34
CA TYR A 125 5.54 -3.66 -5.39
C TYR A 125 4.83 -3.76 -6.73
N GLY A 126 3.57 -4.22 -6.77
CA GLY A 126 2.76 -4.26 -7.98
C GLY A 126 2.58 -2.87 -8.61
N ALA A 127 2.33 -1.85 -7.77
CA ALA A 127 2.26 -0.46 -8.21
C ALA A 127 3.59 0.04 -8.79
N LEU A 128 4.71 -0.29 -8.16
CA LEU A 128 6.04 0.07 -8.64
C LEU A 128 6.41 -0.64 -9.95
N VAL A 129 6.02 -1.90 -10.14
CA VAL A 129 6.17 -2.59 -11.43
C VAL A 129 5.43 -1.83 -12.52
N LYS A 130 4.19 -1.39 -12.25
CA LYS A 130 3.38 -0.62 -13.20
C LYS A 130 4.01 0.74 -13.56
N VAL A 131 4.52 1.48 -12.57
CA VAL A 131 5.06 2.83 -12.79
C VAL A 131 6.45 2.79 -13.44
N TYR A 132 7.32 1.86 -13.05
CA TYR A 132 8.68 1.78 -13.60
C TYR A 132 8.78 0.96 -14.89
N GLY A 133 7.84 0.05 -15.11
CA GLY A 133 7.98 -1.04 -16.07
C GLY A 133 8.95 -2.12 -15.58
N GLU A 134 8.80 -3.34 -16.11
CA GLU A 134 9.50 -4.53 -15.61
C GLU A 134 11.02 -4.41 -15.68
N ALA A 135 11.57 -3.90 -16.79
CA ALA A 135 13.01 -3.84 -16.98
C ALA A 135 13.69 -2.95 -15.93
N ARG A 136 13.09 -1.80 -15.62
CA ARG A 136 13.63 -0.88 -14.59
C ARG A 136 13.35 -1.43 -13.20
N PHE A 137 12.16 -1.97 -12.94
CA PHE A 137 11.83 -2.60 -11.66
C PHE A 137 12.81 -3.73 -11.32
N ASN A 138 13.12 -4.63 -12.27
CA ASN A 138 14.05 -5.73 -12.07
C ASN A 138 15.47 -5.26 -11.74
N ARG A 139 15.93 -4.15 -12.34
CA ARG A 139 17.24 -3.56 -12.01
C ARG A 139 17.23 -2.91 -10.63
N LEU A 140 16.14 -2.23 -10.28
CA LEU A 140 16.02 -1.56 -9.00
C LEU A 140 15.88 -2.59 -7.88
N PHE A 141 15.00 -3.56 -7.97
CA PHE A 141 14.68 -4.54 -6.92
C PHE A 141 15.09 -5.96 -7.35
N PRO A 142 16.40 -6.25 -7.50
CA PRO A 142 16.88 -7.55 -7.99
C PRO A 142 16.67 -8.69 -6.98
N GLN A 143 16.40 -8.34 -5.72
CA GLN A 143 16.10 -9.26 -4.63
C GLN A 143 14.87 -8.71 -3.91
N ILE A 144 13.93 -9.60 -3.59
CA ILE A 144 12.72 -9.25 -2.86
C ILE A 144 12.54 -10.25 -1.72
N GLU A 145 12.35 -9.70 -0.53
CA GLU A 145 11.80 -10.42 0.62
C GLU A 145 10.45 -9.79 0.98
N LEU A 146 9.46 -10.65 1.19
CA LEU A 146 8.11 -10.28 1.60
C LEU A 146 7.88 -10.88 2.98
N MET A 147 8.08 -10.08 4.02
CA MET A 147 7.92 -10.53 5.40
C MET A 147 7.51 -9.37 6.30
N ASN A 148 6.21 -9.08 6.31
CA ASN A 148 5.59 -8.03 7.13
C ASN A 148 6.43 -6.73 7.05
N TRP A 149 6.74 -6.10 8.18
CA TRP A 149 7.62 -4.95 8.29
C TRP A 149 9.07 -5.30 8.68
N HIS A 150 9.39 -6.59 8.84
CA HIS A 150 10.70 -7.03 9.35
C HIS A 150 11.79 -6.98 8.29
N ARG A 151 11.44 -7.27 7.02
CA ARG A 151 12.40 -7.28 5.90
C ARG A 151 11.86 -6.42 4.78
N LEU A 152 12.27 -5.15 4.80
CA LEU A 152 11.91 -4.18 3.78
C LEU A 152 13.16 -3.70 3.05
N ASP A 153 13.03 -3.54 1.74
CA ASP A 153 14.04 -2.84 0.96
C ASP A 153 14.28 -1.44 1.57
N PRO A 154 15.54 -0.97 1.73
CA PRO A 154 15.86 0.33 2.30
C PRO A 154 15.17 1.53 1.63
N ARG A 155 14.72 1.38 0.39
CA ARG A 155 13.96 2.42 -0.35
C ARG A 155 12.49 2.46 0.03
N LEU A 156 11.96 1.40 0.66
CA LEU A 156 10.54 1.24 0.98
C LEU A 156 10.24 1.25 2.49
N GLN A 157 11.27 1.45 3.34
CA GLN A 157 11.15 1.46 4.80
C GLN A 157 10.03 2.38 5.32
N SER A 158 9.91 3.58 4.74
CA SER A 158 8.91 4.57 5.17
C SER A 158 7.46 4.12 4.96
N PHE A 159 7.22 3.15 4.07
CA PHE A 159 5.88 2.59 3.87
C PHE A 159 5.46 1.70 5.04
N GLY A 160 6.41 1.02 5.69
CA GLY A 160 6.17 0.17 6.86
C GLY A 160 5.94 0.94 8.16
N SER A 161 6.36 2.20 8.23
CA SER A 161 6.13 3.10 9.38
C SER A 161 4.80 3.86 9.25
N LEU A 162 4.11 4.08 10.37
CA LEU A 162 2.91 4.91 10.44
C LEU A 162 3.26 6.22 11.14
N GLU A 163 2.98 7.34 10.48
CA GLU A 163 3.20 8.67 11.03
C GLU A 163 1.96 9.53 10.82
N ARG A 164 1.69 10.46 11.75
CA ARG A 164 0.63 11.46 11.56
C ARG A 164 0.92 12.28 10.31
N LYS A 165 -0.10 12.53 9.49
CA LYS A 165 -0.03 13.37 8.29
C LYS A 165 -1.08 14.48 8.37
N ASP A 166 -0.82 15.60 7.70
CA ASP A 166 -1.75 16.74 7.68
C ASP A 166 -3.01 16.47 6.83
N ASP A 167 -2.84 15.72 5.74
CA ASP A 167 -3.93 15.22 4.91
C ASP A 167 -3.72 13.74 4.62
N TYR A 168 -4.79 13.05 4.25
CA TYR A 168 -4.78 11.65 3.84
C TYR A 168 -5.33 11.49 2.43
N PHE A 169 -4.74 10.58 1.65
CA PHE A 169 -5.03 10.46 0.23
C PHE A 169 -5.22 8.99 -0.16
N PRO A 170 -5.98 8.72 -1.24
CA PRO A 170 -5.95 7.44 -1.92
C PRO A 170 -4.51 6.98 -2.20
N GLY A 171 -4.26 5.69 -1.99
CA GLY A 171 -2.93 5.06 -2.05
C GLY A 171 -2.13 5.14 -0.75
N ASP A 172 -2.60 5.83 0.29
CA ASP A 172 -2.00 5.75 1.62
C ASP A 172 -2.23 4.38 2.24
N ARG A 173 -1.20 3.82 2.89
CA ARG A 173 -1.42 2.74 3.86
C ARG A 173 -1.92 3.36 5.16
N ARG A 174 -3.10 2.95 5.62
CA ARG A 174 -3.69 3.35 6.91
C ARG A 174 -3.76 2.14 7.83
N TYR A 175 -4.16 2.38 9.08
CA TYR A 175 -4.32 1.31 10.06
C TYR A 175 -5.54 1.55 10.93
N ILE A 176 -6.36 0.51 11.10
CA ILE A 176 -7.49 0.52 12.02
C ILE A 176 -7.08 -0.32 13.22
N ALA A 177 -6.81 0.32 14.36
CA ALA A 177 -6.35 -0.33 15.57
C ALA A 177 -7.51 -0.96 16.34
N ASN A 178 -7.28 -2.12 16.96
CA ASN A 178 -8.20 -2.75 17.89
C ASN A 178 -7.53 -2.89 19.27
N PRO A 179 -7.66 -1.88 20.15
CA PRO A 179 -6.86 -1.81 21.36
C PRO A 179 -7.21 -2.86 22.42
N ASP A 180 -8.46 -3.33 22.44
CA ASP A 180 -8.97 -4.30 23.42
C ASP A 180 -9.17 -5.68 22.77
N VAL A 181 -8.29 -6.06 21.83
CA VAL A 181 -8.34 -7.36 21.15
C VAL A 181 -8.30 -8.53 22.14
N ASP A 182 -9.02 -9.60 21.85
CA ASP A 182 -8.90 -10.85 22.62
C ASP A 182 -7.49 -11.45 22.44
N PRO A 183 -6.70 -11.64 23.52
CA PRO A 183 -5.36 -12.23 23.45
C PRO A 183 -5.30 -13.62 22.81
N LEU A 184 -6.42 -14.36 22.75
CA LEU A 184 -6.51 -15.65 22.07
C LEU A 184 -6.62 -15.50 20.54
N THR A 185 -6.93 -14.31 20.04
CA THR A 185 -7.05 -14.01 18.60
C THR A 185 -6.22 -12.79 18.18
N PRO A 186 -4.90 -12.78 18.42
CA PRO A 186 -4.03 -11.60 18.26
C PRO A 186 -3.96 -11.06 16.83
N HIS A 187 -4.36 -11.85 15.83
CA HIS A 187 -4.47 -11.41 14.44
C HIS A 187 -5.55 -10.34 14.22
N TRP A 188 -6.48 -10.16 15.17
CA TRP A 188 -7.49 -9.08 15.15
C TRP A 188 -7.05 -7.82 15.92
N GLN A 189 -5.76 -7.67 16.26
CA GLN A 189 -5.24 -6.47 16.95
C GLN A 189 -5.36 -5.18 16.13
N GLY A 190 -5.65 -5.32 14.85
CA GLY A 190 -5.96 -4.23 13.93
C GLY A 190 -5.89 -4.72 12.50
N GLU A 191 -6.06 -3.79 11.57
CA GLU A 191 -6.00 -4.08 10.14
C GLU A 191 -5.17 -3.03 9.41
N ASN A 192 -4.18 -3.49 8.65
CA ASN A 192 -3.50 -2.66 7.67
C ASN A 192 -4.41 -2.51 6.45
N VAL A 193 -4.58 -1.29 5.96
CA VAL A 193 -5.46 -1.03 4.82
C VAL A 193 -4.83 -0.08 3.81
N ILE A 194 -5.23 -0.18 2.54
CA ILE A 194 -4.98 0.84 1.53
C ILE A 194 -6.24 1.71 1.38
N GLU A 195 -6.09 3.03 1.53
CA GLU A 195 -7.15 4.00 1.20
C GLU A 195 -7.41 4.01 -0.30
N LEU A 196 -8.65 3.72 -0.73
CA LEU A 196 -9.02 3.67 -2.14
C LEU A 196 -9.66 4.97 -2.63
N GLY A 197 -10.05 5.84 -1.69
CA GLY A 197 -10.91 7.00 -1.96
C GLY A 197 -12.39 6.64 -1.83
N GLY A 198 -13.24 7.68 -1.80
CA GLY A 198 -14.69 7.50 -1.61
C GLY A 198 -15.07 6.87 -0.27
N GLY A 199 -14.19 6.92 0.74
CA GLY A 199 -14.41 6.31 2.05
C GLY A 199 -14.22 4.79 2.09
N LEU A 200 -13.60 4.21 1.05
CA LEU A 200 -13.35 2.77 0.94
C LEU A 200 -11.89 2.42 1.19
N PHE A 201 -11.71 1.22 1.77
CA PHE A 201 -10.42 0.68 2.16
C PHE A 201 -10.30 -0.76 1.68
N TYR A 202 -9.11 -1.14 1.21
CA TYR A 202 -8.76 -2.55 1.03
C TYR A 202 -8.00 -3.05 2.25
N GLY A 203 -8.57 -4.02 2.98
CA GLY A 203 -7.87 -4.81 4.00
C GLY A 203 -7.74 -6.27 3.55
N HIS A 204 -6.55 -6.85 3.65
CA HIS A 204 -6.33 -8.21 3.17
C HIS A 204 -6.91 -9.23 4.16
N GLY A 205 -7.87 -10.04 3.70
CA GLY A 205 -8.67 -10.95 4.53
C GLY A 205 -10.04 -10.38 4.90
N ILE A 206 -10.18 -9.06 4.98
CA ILE A 206 -11.47 -8.37 5.22
C ILE A 206 -12.17 -7.98 3.91
N GLY A 207 -11.38 -7.65 2.88
CA GLY A 207 -11.83 -7.21 1.57
C GLY A 207 -11.94 -5.68 1.44
N ILE A 208 -12.71 -5.22 0.46
CA ILE A 208 -12.94 -3.79 0.21
C ILE A 208 -14.18 -3.32 0.97
N ARG A 209 -14.02 -2.43 1.95
CA ARG A 209 -15.07 -2.00 2.88
C ARG A 209 -14.86 -0.55 3.33
N ASP A 210 -15.91 0.08 3.84
CA ASP A 210 -15.78 1.34 4.59
C ASP A 210 -15.14 1.10 5.98
N ALA A 211 -14.59 2.16 6.58
CA ALA A 211 -13.93 2.06 7.89
C ALA A 211 -14.86 1.54 9.00
N GLY A 212 -16.15 1.91 8.99
CA GLY A 212 -17.12 1.46 9.98
C GLY A 212 -17.36 -0.05 9.91
N SER A 213 -17.43 -0.62 8.70
CA SER A 213 -17.52 -2.06 8.46
C SER A 213 -16.30 -2.83 8.97
N ILE A 214 -15.10 -2.28 8.79
CA ILE A 214 -13.86 -2.88 9.30
C ILE A 214 -13.81 -2.79 10.83
N ILE A 215 -14.11 -1.63 11.40
CA ILE A 215 -14.20 -1.40 12.86
C ILE A 215 -15.18 -2.38 13.51
N ARG A 216 -16.37 -2.59 12.92
CA ARG A 216 -17.34 -3.57 13.42
C ARG A 216 -16.77 -4.99 13.41
N SER A 217 -15.95 -5.34 12.43
CA SER A 217 -15.34 -6.68 12.34
C SER A 217 -14.26 -6.88 13.40
N LEU A 218 -13.43 -5.88 13.64
CA LEU A 218 -12.45 -5.89 14.73
C LEU A 218 -13.13 -5.92 16.11
N ASN A 219 -14.19 -5.12 16.31
CA ASN A 219 -14.90 -5.04 17.59
C ASN A 219 -15.57 -6.34 18.03
N ARG A 220 -15.87 -7.26 17.11
CA ARG A 220 -16.40 -8.60 17.39
C ARG A 220 -15.36 -9.58 17.94
N ASN A 221 -14.08 -9.23 17.88
CA ASN A 221 -12.95 -10.05 18.34
C ASN A 221 -12.19 -9.36 19.49
N ARG A 222 -12.94 -8.68 20.35
CA ARG A 222 -12.42 -8.03 21.56
C ARG A 222 -12.63 -8.92 22.78
N VAL A 223 -11.82 -8.72 23.80
CA VAL A 223 -11.97 -9.41 25.09
C VAL A 223 -13.33 -9.09 25.73
N ASP A 224 -13.86 -10.01 26.54
CA ASP A 224 -15.07 -9.78 27.34
C ASP A 224 -14.92 -8.51 28.21
N GLY A 225 -15.96 -7.67 28.21
CA GLY A 225 -15.95 -6.40 28.95
C GLY A 225 -15.15 -5.27 28.29
N ALA A 226 -14.64 -5.43 27.05
CA ALA A 226 -13.90 -4.40 26.34
C ALA A 226 -14.67 -3.08 26.20
N THR A 227 -14.03 -1.97 26.58
CA THR A 227 -14.65 -0.63 26.62
C THR A 227 -14.17 0.27 25.50
N ARG A 228 -13.01 0.00 24.90
CA ARG A 228 -12.45 0.79 23.80
C ARG A 228 -12.82 0.13 22.47
N SER A 229 -13.43 0.92 21.59
CA SER A 229 -13.70 0.51 20.22
C SER A 229 -12.41 0.52 19.40
N ALA A 230 -12.36 -0.33 18.38
CA ALA A 230 -11.44 -0.16 17.27
C ALA A 230 -11.68 1.21 16.58
N TYR A 231 -10.62 1.77 15.99
CA TYR A 231 -10.64 3.10 15.39
C TYR A 231 -9.60 3.25 14.28
N LEU A 232 -9.89 4.07 13.27
CA LEU A 232 -8.92 4.47 12.26
C LEU A 232 -7.88 5.40 12.88
N MET A 233 -6.61 5.03 12.82
CA MET A 233 -5.54 5.87 13.32
C MET A 233 -5.38 7.15 12.49
N ASP A 234 -5.07 8.24 13.18
CA ASP A 234 -4.57 9.48 12.58
C ASP A 234 -3.09 9.31 12.18
N ALA A 235 -2.84 8.34 11.31
CA ALA A 235 -1.52 8.05 10.75
C ALA A 235 -1.62 7.39 9.37
N ALA A 236 -0.57 7.55 8.57
CA ALA A 236 -0.38 6.86 7.30
C ALA A 236 1.07 6.45 7.07
N GLY A 237 1.26 5.32 6.38
CA GLY A 237 2.52 4.90 5.79
C GLY A 237 2.56 5.27 4.32
N ARG A 238 3.64 5.95 3.90
CA ARG A 238 3.85 6.40 2.52
C ARG A 238 5.24 5.99 2.08
N PRO A 239 5.41 5.49 0.84
CA PRO A 239 6.76 5.37 0.30
C PRO A 239 7.37 6.77 0.14
N ASP A 240 8.69 6.86 0.13
CA ASP A 240 9.38 8.12 -0.18
C ASP A 240 9.22 8.44 -1.68
N TYR A 241 8.12 9.13 -2.00
CA TYR A 241 7.78 9.49 -3.38
C TYR A 241 8.88 10.29 -4.07
N ARG A 242 9.57 11.18 -3.34
CA ARG A 242 10.66 12.00 -3.89
C ARG A 242 11.84 11.12 -4.29
N ARG A 243 12.27 10.23 -3.38
CA ARG A 243 13.38 9.30 -3.65
C ARG A 243 13.04 8.32 -4.77
N LEU A 244 11.81 7.80 -4.80
CA LEU A 244 11.37 6.90 -5.85
C LEU A 244 11.25 7.60 -7.22
N ALA A 245 10.75 8.83 -7.27
CA ALA A 245 10.70 9.62 -8.50
C ALA A 245 12.10 9.85 -9.09
N ALA A 246 13.10 10.11 -8.24
CA ALA A 246 14.49 10.26 -8.68
C ALA A 246 15.06 9.00 -9.36
N LEU A 247 14.58 7.81 -8.99
CA LEU A 247 14.93 6.54 -9.63
C LEU A 247 14.17 6.28 -10.94
N ALA A 248 13.13 7.07 -11.23
CA ALA A 248 12.34 6.99 -12.46
C ALA A 248 12.97 7.77 -13.63
N ALA A 249 13.84 8.74 -13.32
CA ALA A 249 14.49 9.59 -14.31
C ALA A 249 15.30 8.75 -15.33
N PRO A 250 15.38 9.18 -16.61
CA PRO A 250 16.11 8.48 -17.67
C PRO A 250 17.52 8.03 -17.27
#